data_AF-A0A7C2Q1B1-F1
#
_entry.id   AF-A0A7C2Q1B1-F1
#
_cell.length_a   1.000
_cell.length_b   1.000
_cell.length_c   1.000
_cell.angle_alpha   90.00
_cell.angle_beta   90.00
_cell.angle_gamma   90.00
#
_symmetry.space_group_name_H-M   'P 1'
#
loop_
_entity.id
_entity.type
_entity.pdbx_description
1 polymer ?
#
loop_
_entity_poly.entity_id
_entity_poly.type
_entity_poly.pdbx_seq_one_letter_code
_entity_poly.pdbx_strand_id
1 'polypeptide(L)'
;MAELPQVDVWSPPAAWFEPEALQRERGLGKRAWFVPGAPPYCPALAVEAPPTDARALAWQAFAYRTDGVWIEHAADAGGSPRVDATAPLVYPGTPYGLNDRPVPSIRLKRLRDGLLDYELLRLLERNGRPLLADQAARRLIRRGFTDACDENLLSWLSEGWSDDPAAYLLARRVILTELANAFAPSPASEQEQQQNLVEWERTLSLTARLTADVRGVRLTTVGSAMHVHAMGQLVNDADRPVEGRWSLPKSPVGWKPLGQAAARVAARGRARTAIQFEADSLAYDASGVLALPLAFDSPTAGAFATEARVAVTSCPFVERPPTIDGDLSDWPIGSNNVAGDFRLVRGSRADSNGRLTLAPTLPTRAAFCRDRERLYVGVYCGLPDEEQPLWRADNQIPIDGAIPWGQDVVEILLDPSNALEGDGGGLYALQVKPSGLLVARHGALTDPPMNDSRPWTSGAAAAARTERGGWSVELAVPFAAFAGAGYQTGVWGCNVTRLDARRGEYSSWSGARGHCYAPHRLGNLLFVE
;
A
#
# COMPACT_ATOMS: atom_id res chain seq x y z
N MET A 1 15.76 25.76 -3.81
CA MET A 1 14.54 26.34 -4.40
C MET A 1 14.42 27.76 -3.89
N ALA A 2 14.43 28.77 -4.76
CA ALA A 2 14.31 30.16 -4.32
C ALA A 2 12.87 30.40 -3.82
N GLU A 3 12.71 30.74 -2.53
CA GLU A 3 11.41 31.09 -1.96
C GLU A 3 10.91 32.39 -2.62
N LEU A 4 9.71 32.34 -3.20
CA LEU A 4 9.04 33.51 -3.76
C LEU A 4 8.37 34.29 -2.62
N PRO A 5 8.84 35.50 -2.26
CA PRO A 5 8.38 36.24 -1.08
C PRO A 5 6.97 36.88 -1.21
N GLN A 6 6.16 36.46 -2.18
CA GLN A 6 4.83 37.03 -2.48
C GLN A 6 3.66 36.04 -2.35
N VAL A 7 3.90 34.82 -1.86
CA VAL A 7 2.83 33.80 -1.76
C VAL A 7 2.28 33.75 -0.33
N ASP A 8 1.08 34.31 -0.13
CA ASP A 8 0.37 34.35 1.17
C ASP A 8 -0.33 33.04 1.55
N VAL A 9 -0.49 32.12 0.58
CA VAL A 9 -1.21 30.86 0.75
C VAL A 9 -0.34 29.69 0.28
N TRP A 10 0.04 28.82 1.22
CA TRP A 10 0.62 27.52 0.91
C TRP A 10 -0.50 26.51 0.71
N SER A 11 -0.60 25.91 -0.48
CA SER A 11 -1.69 25.00 -0.85
C SER A 11 -1.21 23.80 -1.68
N PRO A 12 -0.41 22.88 -1.10
CA PRO A 12 0.00 21.69 -1.83
C PRO A 12 -1.18 20.72 -2.05
N PRO A 13 -1.07 19.80 -3.03
CA PRO A 13 -1.92 18.62 -3.09
C PRO A 13 -1.89 17.84 -1.76
N ALA A 14 -3.01 17.24 -1.38
CA ALA A 14 -3.12 16.49 -0.12
C ALA A 14 -2.05 15.39 0.03
N ALA A 15 -1.64 14.76 -1.08
CA ALA A 15 -0.59 13.75 -1.09
C ALA A 15 0.80 14.29 -0.70
N TRP A 16 1.04 15.59 -0.86
CA TRP A 16 2.31 16.25 -0.54
C TRP A 16 2.19 17.20 0.65
N PHE A 17 1.05 17.19 1.35
CA PHE A 17 0.84 18.02 2.51
C PHE A 17 1.50 17.37 3.72
N GLU A 18 2.60 17.95 4.20
CA GLU A 18 3.26 17.49 5.43
C GLU A 18 2.72 18.26 6.65
N PRO A 19 2.10 17.59 7.64
CA PRO A 19 1.61 18.26 8.85
C PRO A 19 2.71 19.00 9.64
N GLU A 20 3.96 18.58 9.54
CA GLU A 20 5.10 19.30 10.12
C GLU A 20 5.47 20.55 9.32
N ALA A 21 5.35 20.51 7.99
CA ALA A 21 5.59 21.67 7.13
C ALA A 21 4.56 22.78 7.39
N LEU A 22 3.32 22.43 7.69
CA LEU A 22 2.27 23.38 8.08
C LEU A 22 2.75 24.36 9.17
N GLN A 23 3.43 23.88 10.20
CA GLN A 23 3.91 24.74 11.29
C GLN A 23 5.01 25.70 10.82
N ARG A 24 5.89 25.24 9.92
CA ARG A 24 6.93 26.08 9.31
C ARG A 24 6.30 27.19 8.47
N GLU A 25 5.37 26.85 7.60
CA GLU A 25 4.70 27.82 6.70
C GLU A 25 3.88 28.85 7.48
N ARG A 26 3.22 28.44 8.58
CA ARG A 26 2.54 29.37 9.49
C ARG A 26 3.49 30.29 10.22
N GLY A 27 4.67 29.81 10.62
CA GLY A 27 5.73 30.64 11.19
C GLY A 27 6.19 31.75 10.24
N LEU A 28 6.07 31.51 8.92
CA LEU A 28 6.32 32.49 7.87
C LEU A 28 5.11 33.42 7.60
N GLY A 29 4.04 33.33 8.39
CA GLY A 29 2.83 34.15 8.25
C GLY A 29 1.88 33.70 7.15
N LYS A 30 2.11 32.55 6.52
CA LYS A 30 1.25 32.04 5.44
C LYS A 30 -0.01 31.37 5.98
N ARG A 31 -1.09 31.45 5.22
CA ARG A 31 -2.25 30.57 5.38
C ARG A 31 -1.96 29.22 4.74
N ALA A 32 -2.46 28.15 5.32
CA ALA A 32 -2.23 26.80 4.86
C ALA A 32 -3.53 26.14 4.39
N TRP A 33 -3.63 25.94 3.09
CA TRP A 33 -4.75 25.27 2.42
C TRP A 33 -4.24 23.93 1.88
N PHE A 34 -5.13 23.11 1.32
CA PHE A 34 -4.72 21.95 0.55
C PHE A 34 -5.63 21.76 -0.65
N VAL A 35 -5.09 21.16 -1.71
CA VAL A 35 -5.87 20.71 -2.87
C VAL A 35 -6.30 19.25 -2.63
N PRO A 36 -7.61 18.93 -2.59
CA PRO A 36 -8.06 17.55 -2.48
C PRO A 36 -7.54 16.69 -3.65
N GLY A 37 -7.19 15.46 -3.33
CA GLY A 37 -6.84 14.41 -4.28
C GLY A 37 -7.69 13.16 -4.03
N ALA A 38 -7.01 12.02 -3.93
CA ALA A 38 -7.62 10.72 -3.72
C ALA A 38 -7.21 10.11 -2.37
N PRO A 39 -7.97 9.10 -1.90
CA PRO A 39 -7.55 8.29 -0.77
C PRO A 39 -6.17 7.66 -1.00
N PRO A 40 -5.38 7.46 0.07
CA PRO A 40 -5.74 7.65 1.48
C PRO A 40 -5.34 9.02 2.05
N TYR A 41 -4.83 9.94 1.22
CA TYR A 41 -4.32 11.23 1.67
C TYR A 41 -5.44 12.21 2.04
N CYS A 42 -6.56 12.12 1.36
CA CYS A 42 -7.77 12.82 1.76
C CYS A 42 -9.00 12.13 1.18
N PRO A 43 -10.19 12.41 1.71
CA PRO A 43 -11.44 12.02 1.08
C PRO A 43 -11.53 12.54 -0.35
N ALA A 44 -12.10 11.74 -1.24
CA ALA A 44 -12.24 12.09 -2.66
C ALA A 44 -13.51 12.91 -2.96
N LEU A 45 -13.40 13.73 -4.00
CA LEU A 45 -14.55 14.36 -4.66
C LEU A 45 -14.94 13.68 -5.98
N ALA A 46 -14.36 12.51 -6.29
CA ALA A 46 -14.71 11.72 -7.45
C ALA A 46 -16.20 11.29 -7.42
N VAL A 47 -16.79 11.02 -8.58
CA VAL A 47 -18.23 10.69 -8.68
C VAL A 47 -18.54 9.35 -8.00
N GLU A 48 -17.60 8.43 -8.07
CA GLU A 48 -17.59 7.08 -7.52
C GLU A 48 -17.17 7.02 -6.05
N ALA A 49 -16.71 8.14 -5.47
CA ALA A 49 -16.25 8.18 -4.09
C ALA A 49 -17.40 7.87 -3.11
N PRO A 50 -17.09 7.27 -1.94
CA PRO A 50 -18.06 7.04 -0.89
C PRO A 50 -18.85 8.31 -0.56
N PRO A 51 -20.16 8.19 -0.25
CA PRO A 51 -20.99 9.32 0.09
C PRO A 51 -20.44 10.27 1.16
N THR A 52 -19.73 9.73 2.14
CA THR A 52 -19.18 10.48 3.28
C THR A 52 -17.98 11.33 2.93
N ASP A 53 -17.24 11.01 1.86
CA ASP A 53 -15.94 11.62 1.58
C ASP A 53 -16.02 13.15 1.42
N ALA A 54 -16.98 13.62 0.61
CA ALA A 54 -17.18 15.06 0.40
C ALA A 54 -17.44 15.82 1.71
N ARG A 55 -18.15 15.20 2.67
CA ARG A 55 -18.41 15.79 3.99
C ARG A 55 -17.15 15.74 4.86
N ALA A 56 -16.39 14.64 4.80
CA ALA A 56 -15.20 14.39 5.58
C ALA A 56 -14.05 15.40 5.31
N LEU A 57 -13.99 16.01 4.12
CA LEU A 57 -12.97 17.03 3.79
C LEU A 57 -12.91 18.18 4.80
N ALA A 58 -14.06 18.71 5.22
CA ALA A 58 -14.13 19.79 6.18
C ALA A 58 -13.72 19.33 7.60
N TRP A 59 -14.04 18.09 7.95
CA TRP A 59 -13.57 17.47 9.19
C TRP A 59 -12.06 17.27 9.20
N GLN A 60 -11.47 16.85 8.07
CA GLN A 60 -10.02 16.74 7.92
C GLN A 60 -9.35 18.10 8.03
N ALA A 61 -9.92 19.13 7.38
CA ALA A 61 -9.45 20.50 7.48
C ALA A 61 -9.41 20.98 8.94
N PHE A 62 -10.45 20.67 9.72
CA PHE A 62 -10.45 20.99 11.16
C PHE A 62 -9.41 20.18 11.93
N ALA A 63 -9.36 18.85 11.76
CA ALA A 63 -8.47 17.95 12.50
C ALA A 63 -6.99 18.28 12.31
N TYR A 64 -6.61 18.69 11.09
CA TYR A 64 -5.25 19.10 10.75
C TYR A 64 -5.00 20.59 10.87
N ARG A 65 -6.00 21.36 11.30
CA ARG A 65 -5.90 22.81 11.47
C ARG A 65 -5.51 23.50 10.17
N THR A 66 -6.06 23.13 9.03
CA THR A 66 -5.86 23.89 7.78
C THR A 66 -6.83 25.08 7.72
N ASP A 67 -6.46 26.14 7.00
CA ASP A 67 -7.25 27.36 6.86
C ASP A 67 -8.25 27.29 5.69
N GLY A 68 -8.12 26.31 4.79
CA GLY A 68 -9.02 26.17 3.65
C GLY A 68 -8.78 24.92 2.81
N VAL A 69 -9.74 24.65 1.92
CA VAL A 69 -9.69 23.59 0.91
C VAL A 69 -9.78 24.27 -0.45
N TRP A 70 -8.77 24.07 -1.30
CA TRP A 70 -8.74 24.62 -2.65
C TRP A 70 -9.28 23.59 -3.65
N ILE A 71 -10.47 23.82 -4.20
CA ILE A 71 -11.08 22.92 -5.19
C ILE A 71 -10.96 23.58 -6.56
N GLU A 72 -10.07 23.03 -7.38
CA GLU A 72 -9.92 23.45 -8.77
C GLU A 72 -11.16 23.04 -9.58
N HIS A 73 -11.51 23.85 -10.59
CA HIS A 73 -12.57 23.51 -11.56
C HIS A 73 -13.95 23.24 -10.94
N ALA A 74 -14.22 23.72 -9.72
CA ALA A 74 -15.46 23.43 -8.99
C ALA A 74 -16.74 23.83 -9.76
N ALA A 75 -16.65 24.85 -10.63
CA ALA A 75 -17.75 25.40 -11.41
C ALA A 75 -17.69 25.07 -12.91
N ASP A 76 -16.77 24.19 -13.34
CA ASP A 76 -16.59 23.85 -14.76
C ASP A 76 -17.81 23.08 -15.28
N ALA A 77 -18.73 23.78 -15.93
CA ALA A 77 -19.91 23.20 -16.55
C ALA A 77 -19.62 22.90 -18.03
N GLY A 78 -19.29 21.66 -18.40
CA GLY A 78 -19.32 21.27 -19.82
C GLY A 78 -18.26 20.30 -20.38
N GLY A 79 -17.40 19.69 -19.56
CA GLY A 79 -16.58 18.56 -20.03
C GLY A 79 -17.32 17.23 -19.89
N SER A 80 -17.10 16.27 -20.81
CA SER A 80 -17.40 14.85 -20.55
C SER A 80 -16.93 14.49 -19.13
N PRO A 81 -17.68 13.66 -18.36
CA PRO A 81 -17.25 13.24 -17.04
C PRO A 81 -15.87 12.57 -17.16
N ARG A 82 -14.80 13.33 -16.88
CA ARG A 82 -13.49 12.76 -16.65
C ARG A 82 -13.57 12.03 -15.32
N VAL A 83 -13.04 10.82 -15.28
CA VAL A 83 -13.00 9.91 -14.12
C VAL A 83 -11.90 10.36 -13.13
N ASP A 84 -11.68 11.68 -13.03
CA ASP A 84 -10.61 12.25 -12.21
C ASP A 84 -11.20 12.92 -10.96
N ALA A 85 -10.37 13.07 -9.92
CA ALA A 85 -10.72 13.74 -8.65
C ALA A 85 -11.26 15.18 -8.81
N THR A 86 -11.16 15.77 -10.00
CA THR A 86 -11.63 17.11 -10.39
C THR A 86 -13.00 17.10 -11.10
N ALA A 87 -13.79 16.03 -10.97
CA ALA A 87 -15.12 15.96 -11.55
C ALA A 87 -15.99 17.15 -11.09
N PRO A 88 -16.71 17.83 -12.00
CA PRO A 88 -17.36 19.10 -11.71
C PRO A 88 -18.41 18.95 -10.60
N LEU A 89 -18.46 19.93 -9.68
CA LEU A 89 -19.41 19.92 -8.55
C LEU A 89 -20.78 20.52 -8.91
N VAL A 90 -20.87 21.12 -10.09
CA VAL A 90 -22.03 21.81 -10.64
C VAL A 90 -22.26 21.33 -12.07
N TYR A 91 -23.52 21.03 -12.43
CA TYR A 91 -23.90 20.52 -13.74
C TYR A 91 -24.81 21.48 -14.51
N PRO A 92 -24.84 21.46 -15.85
CA PRO A 92 -25.84 22.16 -16.64
C PRO A 92 -27.25 21.74 -16.24
N GLY A 93 -28.18 22.69 -16.13
CA GLY A 93 -29.57 22.40 -15.77
C GLY A 93 -30.44 21.89 -16.92
N THR A 94 -30.06 22.19 -18.19
CA THR A 94 -30.85 21.84 -19.38
C THR A 94 -31.21 20.36 -19.49
N PRO A 95 -30.30 19.39 -19.22
CA PRO A 95 -30.64 17.96 -19.20
C PRO A 95 -31.72 17.58 -18.17
N TYR A 96 -31.93 18.42 -17.15
CA TYR A 96 -32.90 18.24 -16.07
C TYR A 96 -34.11 19.18 -16.18
N GLY A 97 -34.31 19.82 -17.34
CA GLY A 97 -35.43 20.76 -17.57
C GLY A 97 -35.25 22.15 -16.96
N LEU A 98 -34.05 22.50 -16.52
CA LEU A 98 -33.72 23.79 -15.89
C LEU A 98 -32.85 24.62 -16.83
N ASN A 99 -33.48 25.50 -17.60
CA ASN A 99 -32.79 26.28 -18.65
C ASN A 99 -32.14 27.57 -18.13
N ASP A 100 -32.47 28.01 -16.91
CA ASP A 100 -32.08 29.30 -16.35
C ASP A 100 -31.05 29.19 -15.22
N ARG A 101 -30.68 27.97 -14.81
CA ARG A 101 -29.81 27.74 -13.65
C ARG A 101 -29.04 26.42 -13.73
N PRO A 102 -27.84 26.36 -13.13
CA PRO A 102 -27.14 25.09 -12.97
C PRO A 102 -27.73 24.24 -11.84
N VAL A 103 -27.37 22.96 -11.81
CA VAL A 103 -27.80 22.00 -10.78
C VAL A 103 -26.60 21.61 -9.91
N PRO A 104 -26.71 21.74 -8.56
CA PRO A 104 -25.65 21.31 -7.67
C PRO A 104 -25.58 19.78 -7.60
N SER A 105 -24.37 19.25 -7.60
CA SER A 105 -24.16 17.82 -7.32
C SER A 105 -24.53 17.47 -5.88
N ILE A 106 -24.80 16.18 -5.62
CA ILE A 106 -24.93 15.68 -4.25
C ILE A 106 -23.61 15.86 -3.46
N ARG A 107 -22.45 15.76 -4.14
CA ARG A 107 -21.12 16.00 -3.59
C ARG A 107 -21.00 17.43 -3.04
N LEU A 108 -21.45 18.44 -3.79
CA LEU A 108 -21.47 19.83 -3.35
C LEU A 108 -22.36 20.06 -2.12
N LYS A 109 -23.54 19.42 -2.08
CA LYS A 109 -24.42 19.50 -0.91
C LYS A 109 -23.77 18.91 0.34
N ARG A 110 -23.10 17.76 0.21
CA ARG A 110 -22.40 17.08 1.31
C ARG A 110 -21.15 17.82 1.77
N LEU A 111 -20.41 18.42 0.84
CA LEU A 111 -19.31 19.34 1.17
C LEU A 111 -19.82 20.53 1.99
N ARG A 112 -20.96 21.12 1.59
CA ARG A 112 -21.61 22.19 2.36
C ARG A 112 -22.02 21.72 3.76
N ASP A 113 -22.54 20.50 3.90
CA ASP A 113 -22.84 19.93 5.22
C ASP A 113 -21.58 19.78 6.07
N GLY A 114 -20.45 19.39 5.48
CA GLY A 114 -19.16 19.34 6.15
C GLY A 114 -18.68 20.72 6.60
N LEU A 115 -18.85 21.76 5.77
CA LEU A 115 -18.51 23.14 6.14
C LEU A 115 -19.35 23.64 7.31
N LEU A 116 -20.64 23.27 7.37
CA LEU A 116 -21.47 23.56 8.54
C LEU A 116 -20.96 22.84 9.80
N ASP A 117 -20.49 21.60 9.68
CA ASP A 117 -19.87 20.89 10.80
C ASP A 117 -18.58 21.59 11.28
N TYR A 118 -17.75 22.06 10.35
CA TYR A 118 -16.56 22.84 10.66
C TYR A 118 -16.89 24.07 11.50
N GLU A 119 -17.92 24.84 11.11
CA GLU A 119 -18.35 26.02 11.88
C GLU A 119 -18.89 25.65 13.25
N LEU A 120 -19.59 24.52 13.39
CA LEU A 120 -20.04 24.02 14.69
C LEU A 120 -18.86 23.65 15.60
N LEU A 121 -17.82 23.01 15.05
CA LEU A 121 -16.59 22.72 15.80
C LEU A 121 -15.89 24.01 16.24
N ARG A 122 -15.79 25.02 15.37
CA ARG A 122 -15.21 26.33 15.70
C ARG A 122 -16.03 27.07 16.76
N LEU A 123 -17.36 26.98 16.69
CA LEU A 123 -18.25 27.53 17.70
C LEU A 123 -18.03 26.83 19.05
N LEU A 124 -17.85 25.50 19.05
CA LEU A 124 -17.54 24.72 20.24
C LEU A 124 -16.19 25.14 20.88
N GLU A 125 -15.16 25.39 20.06
CA GLU A 125 -13.87 25.95 20.55
C GLU A 125 -14.07 27.33 21.21
N ARG A 126 -14.81 28.22 20.56
CA ARG A 126 -15.11 29.57 21.06
C ARG A 126 -15.94 29.57 22.35
N ASN A 127 -16.74 28.52 22.56
CA ASN A 127 -17.50 28.29 23.79
C ASN A 127 -16.68 27.58 24.90
N GLY A 128 -15.35 27.55 24.79
CA GLY A 128 -14.48 27.01 25.84
C GLY A 128 -14.48 25.48 25.92
N ARG A 129 -14.81 24.78 24.83
CA ARG A 129 -14.77 23.32 24.71
C ARG A 129 -13.79 22.83 23.62
N PRO A 130 -12.56 23.36 23.53
CA PRO A 130 -11.65 23.02 22.43
C PRO A 130 -11.24 21.54 22.41
N LEU A 131 -11.13 20.90 23.58
CA LEU A 131 -10.79 19.48 23.67
C LEU A 131 -11.87 18.59 23.07
N LEU A 132 -13.16 18.89 23.29
CA LEU A 132 -14.26 18.13 22.72
C LEU A 132 -14.30 18.29 21.19
N ALA A 133 -14.08 19.51 20.67
CA ALA A 133 -14.01 19.76 19.24
C ALA A 133 -12.86 18.97 18.58
N ASP A 134 -11.66 19.01 19.18
CA ASP A 134 -10.49 18.29 18.69
C ASP A 134 -10.69 16.77 18.75
N GLN A 135 -11.26 16.26 19.84
CA GLN A 135 -11.58 14.84 19.98
C GLN A 135 -12.62 14.39 18.96
N ALA A 136 -13.70 15.15 18.76
CA ALA A 136 -14.73 14.81 17.77
C ALA A 136 -14.14 14.70 16.37
N ALA A 137 -13.33 15.70 15.96
CA ALA A 137 -12.72 15.72 14.65
C ALA A 137 -11.69 14.61 14.45
N ARG A 138 -10.77 14.39 15.42
CA ARG A 138 -9.72 13.38 15.29
C ARG A 138 -10.22 11.94 15.41
N ARG A 139 -11.41 11.73 15.97
CA ARG A 139 -12.04 10.41 15.99
C ARG A 139 -12.71 10.07 14.65
N LEU A 140 -13.26 11.06 13.96
CA LEU A 140 -13.75 10.88 12.59
C LEU A 140 -12.63 10.88 11.56
N ILE A 141 -11.53 11.59 11.83
CA ILE A 141 -10.34 11.71 10.99
C ILE A 141 -9.11 11.28 11.81
N ARG A 142 -8.81 9.99 11.77
CA ARG A 142 -7.69 9.36 12.47
C ARG A 142 -6.34 9.71 11.86
N ARG A 143 -6.31 9.87 10.54
CA ARG A 143 -5.14 10.23 9.73
C ARG A 143 -5.59 10.87 8.41
N GLY A 144 -4.69 11.61 7.80
CA GLY A 144 -4.84 12.27 6.51
C GLY A 144 -3.49 12.81 6.10
N PHE A 145 -3.39 13.29 4.86
CA PHE A 145 -2.16 13.76 4.26
C PHE A 145 -1.01 12.75 4.40
N THR A 146 0.24 13.20 4.58
CA THR A 146 1.37 12.29 4.72
C THR A 146 1.34 11.43 5.99
N ASP A 147 0.47 11.69 6.97
CA ASP A 147 0.27 10.76 8.12
C ASP A 147 -0.40 9.45 7.69
N ALA A 148 -1.02 9.41 6.51
CA ALA A 148 -1.53 8.18 5.91
C ALA A 148 -0.41 7.33 5.28
N CYS A 149 0.79 7.88 5.05
CA CYS A 149 1.92 7.12 4.54
C CYS A 149 2.40 6.11 5.58
N ASP A 150 2.73 4.90 5.15
CA ASP A 150 3.41 3.88 5.96
C ASP A 150 4.94 4.12 5.95
N GLU A 151 5.54 4.12 4.76
CA GLU A 151 7.00 4.27 4.58
C GLU A 151 7.35 5.50 3.74
N ASN A 152 6.52 5.77 2.74
CA ASN A 152 6.72 6.77 1.71
C ASN A 152 5.37 7.07 1.05
N LEU A 153 5.37 7.98 0.07
CA LEU A 153 4.18 8.40 -0.69
C LEU A 153 3.54 7.30 -1.56
N LEU A 154 4.09 6.09 -1.60
CA LEU A 154 3.59 4.96 -2.40
C LEU A 154 3.16 3.75 -1.54
N SER A 155 3.36 3.87 -0.24
CA SER A 155 3.06 2.85 0.76
C SER A 155 2.20 3.49 1.82
N TRP A 156 0.98 3.00 2.01
CA TRP A 156 0.01 3.69 2.84
C TRP A 156 -0.81 2.75 3.73
N LEU A 157 -1.37 3.35 4.78
CA LEU A 157 -2.33 2.74 5.68
C LEU A 157 -3.75 2.82 5.09
N SER A 158 -4.68 2.06 5.66
CA SER A 158 -6.09 2.17 5.30
C SER A 158 -6.63 3.59 5.51
N GLU A 159 -7.75 3.91 4.84
CA GLU A 159 -8.34 5.24 4.92
C GLU A 159 -8.52 5.74 6.35
N GLY A 160 -8.15 7.00 6.53
CA GLY A 160 -8.09 7.61 7.85
C GLY A 160 -9.41 8.13 8.38
N TRP A 161 -10.50 8.03 7.63
CA TRP A 161 -11.80 8.58 8.00
C TRP A 161 -12.90 7.53 8.04
N SER A 162 -14.01 7.89 8.67
CA SER A 162 -15.19 7.03 8.72
C SER A 162 -15.95 7.07 7.38
N ASP A 163 -16.31 5.89 6.89
CA ASP A 163 -17.23 5.65 5.78
C ASP A 163 -18.70 5.54 6.24
N ASP A 164 -18.94 5.53 7.55
CA ASP A 164 -20.27 5.45 8.15
C ASP A 164 -20.92 6.84 8.26
N PRO A 165 -22.01 7.12 7.51
CA PRO A 165 -22.72 8.39 7.61
C PRO A 165 -23.34 8.63 8.99
N ALA A 166 -23.67 7.57 9.75
CA ALA A 166 -24.24 7.70 11.09
C ALA A 166 -23.24 8.32 12.06
N ALA A 167 -21.94 8.04 11.91
CA ALA A 167 -20.88 8.62 12.73
C ALA A 167 -20.86 10.16 12.63
N TYR A 168 -20.95 10.73 11.43
CA TYR A 168 -20.98 12.19 11.24
C TYR A 168 -22.28 12.84 11.73
N LEU A 169 -23.41 12.14 11.64
CA LEU A 169 -24.69 12.63 12.17
C LEU A 169 -24.71 12.64 13.70
N LEU A 170 -24.19 11.58 14.31
CA LEU A 170 -24.04 11.47 15.75
C LEU A 170 -23.07 12.52 16.29
N ALA A 171 -21.92 12.72 15.63
CA ALA A 171 -20.96 13.78 15.99
C ALA A 171 -21.61 15.17 15.99
N ARG A 172 -22.35 15.50 14.92
CA ARG A 172 -23.10 16.77 14.83
C ARG A 172 -24.10 16.91 15.98
N ARG A 173 -24.84 15.84 16.30
CA ARG A 173 -25.82 15.85 17.40
C ARG A 173 -25.15 16.12 18.74
N VAL A 174 -24.06 15.41 19.06
CA VAL A 174 -23.26 15.63 20.27
C VAL A 174 -22.81 17.10 20.37
N ILE A 175 -22.28 17.67 19.29
CA ILE A 175 -21.82 19.07 19.26
C ILE A 175 -22.99 20.04 19.50
N LEU A 176 -24.13 19.83 18.83
CA LEU A 176 -25.30 20.70 18.97
C LEU A 176 -25.91 20.61 20.38
N THR A 177 -26.01 19.42 20.96
CA THR A 177 -26.49 19.25 22.34
C THR A 177 -25.56 19.94 23.34
N GLU A 178 -24.24 19.81 23.18
CA GLU A 178 -23.27 20.51 24.04
C GLU A 178 -23.41 22.03 23.94
N LEU A 179 -23.52 22.56 22.71
CA LEU A 179 -23.71 23.99 22.48
C LEU A 179 -25.04 24.47 23.06
N ALA A 180 -26.14 23.74 22.87
CA ALA A 180 -27.44 24.08 23.43
C ALA A 180 -27.41 24.10 24.98
N ASN A 181 -26.76 23.11 25.60
CA ASN A 181 -26.58 23.05 27.06
C ASN A 181 -25.78 24.23 27.61
N ALA A 182 -24.83 24.78 26.83
CA ALA A 182 -24.09 25.97 27.22
C ALA A 182 -24.98 27.24 27.29
N PHE A 183 -26.05 27.32 26.49
CA PHE A 183 -26.95 28.48 26.46
C PHE A 183 -28.19 28.31 27.35
N ALA A 184 -28.76 27.10 27.42
CA ALA A 184 -30.00 26.83 28.13
C ALA A 184 -29.99 25.41 28.73
N PRO A 185 -29.31 25.18 29.86
CA PRO A 185 -29.25 23.87 30.49
C PRO A 185 -30.63 23.42 30.96
N SER A 186 -30.98 22.16 30.68
CA SER A 186 -32.22 21.53 31.15
C SER A 186 -31.99 20.06 31.49
N PRO A 187 -32.78 19.46 32.41
CA PRO A 187 -32.64 18.04 32.73
C PRO A 187 -32.81 17.11 31.51
N ALA A 188 -33.68 17.49 30.57
CA ALA A 188 -33.89 16.73 29.34
C ALA A 188 -32.65 16.77 28.43
N SER A 189 -32.00 17.93 28.33
CA SER A 189 -30.83 18.11 27.48
C SER A 189 -29.53 17.55 28.10
N GLU A 190 -29.46 17.44 29.43
CA GLU A 190 -28.42 16.66 30.14
C GLU A 190 -28.58 15.15 29.90
N GLN A 191 -29.81 14.62 29.97
CA GLN A 191 -30.08 13.21 29.70
C GLN A 191 -29.76 12.84 28.24
N GLU A 192 -30.15 13.69 27.28
CA GLU A 192 -29.81 13.50 25.87
C GLU A 192 -28.29 13.54 25.64
N GLN A 193 -27.58 14.45 26.31
CA GLN A 193 -26.12 14.53 26.24
C GLN A 193 -25.46 13.22 26.72
N GLN A 194 -25.91 12.66 27.85
CA GLN A 194 -25.39 11.39 28.36
C GLN A 194 -25.65 10.22 27.40
N GLN A 195 -26.86 10.14 26.83
CA GLN A 195 -27.20 9.11 25.85
C GLN A 195 -26.34 9.22 24.59
N ASN A 196 -26.19 10.43 24.05
CA ASN A 196 -25.37 10.69 22.88
C ASN A 196 -23.90 10.35 23.12
N LEU A 197 -23.35 10.63 24.32
CA LEU A 197 -21.98 10.26 24.68
C LEU A 197 -21.79 8.74 24.76
N VAL A 198 -22.76 7.99 25.30
CA VAL A 198 -22.72 6.52 25.33
C VAL A 198 -22.78 5.93 23.91
N GLU A 199 -23.68 6.45 23.06
CA GLU A 199 -23.79 6.02 21.67
C GLU A 199 -22.53 6.38 20.87
N TRP A 200 -21.93 7.53 21.15
CA TRP A 200 -20.68 7.98 20.56
C TRP A 200 -19.53 7.04 20.90
N GLU A 201 -19.32 6.74 22.19
CA GLU A 201 -18.30 5.79 22.63
C GLU A 201 -18.51 4.40 22.04
N ARG A 202 -19.75 3.94 21.93
CA ARG A 202 -20.07 2.65 21.30
C ARG A 202 -19.73 2.64 19.81
N THR A 203 -20.19 3.63 19.07
CA THR A 203 -19.95 3.77 17.62
C THR A 203 -18.46 3.82 17.32
N LEU A 204 -17.69 4.55 18.13
CA LEU A 204 -16.27 4.70 17.92
C LEU A 204 -15.43 3.53 18.41
N SER A 205 -15.86 2.81 19.45
CA SER A 205 -15.21 1.57 19.86
C SER A 205 -15.30 0.50 18.78
N LEU A 206 -16.34 0.53 17.94
CA LEU A 206 -16.47 -0.36 16.76
C LEU A 206 -15.53 0.03 15.61
N THR A 207 -15.07 1.29 15.57
CA THR A 207 -14.19 1.82 14.52
C THR A 207 -12.73 1.96 14.95
N ALA A 208 -12.44 1.96 16.26
CA ALA A 208 -11.10 1.89 16.83
C ALA A 208 -10.54 0.47 16.68
N ARG A 209 -9.66 0.28 15.70
CA ARG A 209 -9.08 -1.02 15.36
C ARG A 209 -7.60 -1.05 15.68
N LEU A 210 -7.16 -2.14 16.32
CA LEU A 210 -5.77 -2.56 16.25
C LEU A 210 -5.67 -3.54 15.10
N THR A 211 -4.78 -3.29 14.15
CA THR A 211 -4.48 -4.23 13.07
C THR A 211 -3.05 -4.75 13.23
N ALA A 212 -2.89 -6.04 12.95
CA ALA A 212 -1.61 -6.75 12.96
C ALA A 212 -1.40 -7.37 11.58
N ASP A 213 -0.29 -7.04 10.94
CA ASP A 213 0.07 -7.50 9.60
C ASP A 213 1.55 -7.87 9.54
N VAL A 214 1.95 -8.61 8.51
CA VAL A 214 3.36 -8.96 8.25
C VAL A 214 3.75 -8.42 6.89
N ARG A 215 4.72 -7.51 6.86
CA ARG A 215 5.13 -6.82 5.62
C ARG A 215 6.01 -7.67 4.71
N GLY A 216 6.67 -8.69 5.28
CA GLY A 216 7.43 -9.67 4.53
C GLY A 216 8.27 -10.55 5.45
N VAL A 217 8.88 -11.59 4.86
CA VAL A 217 9.72 -12.54 5.57
C VAL A 217 11.02 -12.77 4.82
N ARG A 218 12.13 -12.50 5.50
CA ARG A 218 13.49 -12.68 4.98
C ARG A 218 14.20 -13.85 5.67
N LEU A 219 15.07 -14.50 4.94
CA LEU A 219 15.92 -15.58 5.41
C LEU A 219 17.38 -15.14 5.39
N THR A 220 18.10 -15.46 6.46
CA THR A 220 19.56 -15.30 6.53
C THR A 220 20.19 -16.58 7.06
N THR A 221 21.46 -16.80 6.78
CA THR A 221 22.21 -17.94 7.33
C THR A 221 23.20 -17.45 8.39
N VAL A 222 23.23 -18.13 9.53
CA VAL A 222 24.24 -17.92 10.59
C VAL A 222 24.89 -19.26 10.87
N GLY A 223 26.12 -19.43 10.38
CA GLY A 223 26.74 -20.76 10.33
C GLY A 223 25.92 -21.70 9.43
N SER A 224 25.49 -22.83 9.96
CA SER A 224 24.62 -23.78 9.26
C SER A 224 23.12 -23.57 9.55
N ALA A 225 22.76 -22.68 10.47
CA ALA A 225 21.38 -22.47 10.88
C ALA A 225 20.68 -21.42 10.00
N MET A 226 19.42 -21.68 9.65
CA MET A 226 18.57 -20.73 8.94
C MET A 226 17.86 -19.83 9.95
N HIS A 227 17.99 -18.52 9.79
CA HIS A 227 17.28 -17.53 10.57
C HIS A 227 16.15 -16.92 9.74
N VAL A 228 14.95 -16.93 10.30
CA VAL A 228 13.73 -16.41 9.69
C VAL A 228 13.36 -15.10 10.36
N HIS A 229 13.25 -14.03 9.57
CA HIS A 229 12.93 -12.67 10.02
C HIS A 229 11.59 -12.25 9.45
N ALA A 230 10.52 -12.34 10.25
CA ALA A 230 9.21 -11.82 9.87
C ALA A 230 9.05 -10.38 10.37
N MET A 231 8.72 -9.45 9.46
CA MET A 231 8.57 -8.03 9.78
C MET A 231 7.10 -7.71 10.14
N GLY A 232 6.78 -7.83 11.43
CA GLY A 232 5.46 -7.53 11.95
C GLY A 232 5.19 -6.02 12.00
N GLN A 233 3.95 -5.63 11.70
CA GLN A 233 3.45 -4.27 11.78
C GLN A 233 2.15 -4.21 12.57
N LEU A 234 2.10 -3.25 13.50
CA LEU A 234 0.91 -2.90 14.26
C LEU A 234 0.47 -1.49 13.86
N VAL A 235 -0.82 -1.31 13.62
CA VAL A 235 -1.45 0.00 13.46
C VAL A 235 -2.56 0.11 14.47
N ASN A 236 -2.46 1.10 15.35
CA ASN A 236 -3.41 1.32 16.42
C ASN A 236 -4.24 2.56 16.12
N ASP A 237 -5.51 2.38 15.74
CA ASP A 237 -6.46 3.49 15.55
C ASP A 237 -7.09 3.98 16.86
N ALA A 238 -6.83 3.31 18.00
CA ALA A 238 -7.41 3.67 19.28
C ALA A 238 -6.69 4.84 19.97
N ASP A 239 -7.42 5.51 20.86
CA ASP A 239 -6.95 6.66 21.65
C ASP A 239 -6.07 6.27 22.84
N ARG A 240 -5.68 5.00 22.96
CA ARG A 240 -4.84 4.48 24.03
C ARG A 240 -3.70 3.64 23.47
N PRO A 241 -2.51 3.64 24.08
CA PRO A 241 -1.43 2.76 23.68
C PRO A 241 -1.82 1.30 23.90
N VAL A 242 -1.28 0.40 23.08
CA VAL A 242 -1.42 -1.04 23.25
C VAL A 242 -0.04 -1.68 23.37
N GLU A 243 0.08 -2.59 24.32
CA GLU A 243 1.27 -3.40 24.56
C GLU A 243 0.90 -4.87 24.45
N GLY A 244 1.84 -5.68 23.99
CA GLY A 244 1.64 -7.09 23.77
C GLY A 244 2.88 -7.76 23.20
N ARG A 245 2.70 -8.99 22.73
CA ARG A 245 3.79 -9.81 22.22
C ARG A 245 3.37 -10.58 20.98
N TRP A 246 4.26 -10.64 20.02
CA TRP A 246 4.11 -11.54 18.89
C TRP A 246 4.41 -12.98 19.31
N SER A 247 3.57 -13.90 18.84
CA SER A 247 3.68 -15.32 19.08
C SER A 247 3.49 -16.09 17.77
N LEU A 248 3.94 -17.35 17.79
CA LEU A 248 3.74 -18.32 16.72
C LEU A 248 2.80 -19.40 17.26
N PRO A 249 1.46 -19.25 17.13
CA PRO A 249 0.50 -20.13 17.78
C PRO A 249 0.68 -21.60 17.41
N LYS A 250 1.16 -21.86 16.19
CA LYS A 250 1.51 -23.19 15.70
C LYS A 250 2.90 -23.16 15.09
N SER A 251 3.90 -23.47 15.90
CA SER A 251 5.30 -23.55 15.44
C SER A 251 5.51 -24.76 14.53
N PRO A 252 6.16 -24.59 13.36
CA PRO A 252 6.71 -25.71 12.61
C PRO A 252 7.69 -26.51 13.47
N VAL A 253 7.83 -27.80 13.16
CA VAL A 253 8.79 -28.69 13.83
C VAL A 253 10.21 -28.21 13.55
N GLY A 254 11.06 -28.16 14.58
CA GLY A 254 12.45 -27.69 14.46
C GLY A 254 12.62 -26.17 14.40
N TRP A 255 11.56 -25.41 14.71
CA TRP A 255 11.64 -23.95 14.79
C TRP A 255 11.68 -23.48 16.24
N LYS A 256 12.56 -22.52 16.53
CA LYS A 256 12.75 -21.94 17.88
C LYS A 256 12.76 -20.41 17.80
N PRO A 257 12.02 -19.70 18.67
CA PRO A 257 12.06 -18.25 18.68
C PRO A 257 13.44 -17.75 19.15
N LEU A 258 13.98 -16.76 18.43
CA LEU A 258 15.22 -16.07 18.76
C LEU A 258 14.90 -14.80 19.54
N GLY A 259 14.54 -14.97 20.82
CA GLY A 259 14.27 -13.86 21.74
C GLY A 259 12.79 -13.53 21.93
N GLN A 260 12.53 -12.34 22.48
CA GLN A 260 11.17 -11.86 22.76
C GLN A 260 10.72 -10.84 21.72
N ALA A 261 9.64 -11.11 21.00
CA ALA A 261 9.04 -10.17 20.07
C ALA A 261 7.95 -9.32 20.74
N ALA A 262 8.29 -8.58 21.80
CA ALA A 262 7.38 -7.66 22.47
C ALA A 262 7.25 -6.36 21.67
N ALA A 263 6.06 -5.77 21.65
CA ALA A 263 5.81 -4.51 20.96
C ALA A 263 4.89 -3.60 21.77
N ARG A 264 5.18 -2.30 21.71
CA ARG A 264 4.30 -1.23 22.19
C ARG A 264 3.98 -0.32 21.03
N VAL A 265 2.70 -0.09 20.79
CA VAL A 265 2.21 0.88 19.81
C VAL A 265 1.49 2.01 20.54
N ALA A 266 1.88 3.25 20.24
CA ALA A 266 1.25 4.44 20.81
C ALA A 266 -0.23 4.54 20.39
N ALA A 267 -1.01 5.35 21.11
CA ALA A 267 -2.34 5.75 20.65
C ALA A 267 -2.23 6.39 19.27
N ARG A 268 -3.11 6.00 18.33
CA ARG A 268 -3.09 6.48 16.94
C ARG A 268 -1.75 6.26 16.21
N GLY A 269 -0.93 5.35 16.72
CA GLY A 269 0.44 5.12 16.28
C GLY A 269 0.60 3.86 15.43
N ARG A 270 1.85 3.61 15.08
CA ARG A 270 2.32 2.39 14.44
C ARG A 270 3.55 1.86 15.16
N ALA A 271 3.76 0.55 15.08
CA ALA A 271 4.99 -0.08 15.55
C ALA A 271 5.40 -1.18 14.58
N ARG A 272 6.70 -1.31 14.36
CA ARG A 272 7.31 -2.42 13.62
C ARG A 272 8.08 -3.30 14.58
N THR A 273 8.07 -4.60 14.33
CA THR A 273 8.75 -5.57 15.18
C THR A 273 9.34 -6.66 14.31
N ALA A 274 10.65 -6.85 14.39
CA ALA A 274 11.30 -8.02 13.83
C ALA A 274 11.00 -9.23 14.72
N ILE A 275 10.35 -10.23 14.15
CA ILE A 275 10.01 -11.49 14.81
C ILE A 275 10.96 -12.54 14.25
N GLN A 276 11.82 -13.08 15.11
CA GLN A 276 12.94 -13.91 14.69
C GLN A 276 12.79 -15.35 15.15
N PHE A 277 13.10 -16.29 14.26
CA PHE A 277 13.13 -17.72 14.54
C PHE A 277 14.40 -18.34 13.96
N GLU A 278 14.94 -19.33 14.64
CA GLU A 278 15.90 -20.29 14.10
C GLU A 278 15.10 -21.48 13.56
N ALA A 279 15.43 -21.94 12.36
CA ALA A 279 14.76 -23.03 11.69
C ALA A 279 15.78 -24.10 11.27
N ASP A 280 15.58 -25.33 11.73
CA ASP A 280 16.40 -26.48 11.32
C ASP A 280 16.18 -26.86 9.85
N SER A 281 14.98 -26.62 9.33
CA SER A 281 14.59 -26.88 7.95
C SER A 281 13.40 -26.02 7.51
N LEU A 282 13.24 -25.88 6.20
CA LEU A 282 12.11 -25.21 5.57
C LEU A 282 11.29 -26.24 4.79
N ALA A 283 10.03 -26.41 5.16
CA ALA A 283 9.07 -27.21 4.41
C ALA A 283 8.02 -26.26 3.81
N TYR A 284 8.09 -26.07 2.49
CA TYR A 284 7.18 -25.21 1.72
C TYR A 284 6.47 -26.02 0.64
N ASP A 285 5.37 -25.49 0.11
CA ASP A 285 4.57 -26.16 -0.90
C ASP A 285 5.23 -26.16 -2.29
N ALA A 286 4.60 -26.81 -3.27
CA ALA A 286 5.10 -26.88 -4.65
C ALA A 286 5.12 -25.53 -5.39
N SER A 287 4.57 -24.47 -4.79
CA SER A 287 4.62 -23.09 -5.30
C SER A 287 5.75 -22.28 -4.66
N GLY A 288 6.56 -22.87 -3.79
CA GLY A 288 7.62 -22.15 -3.09
C GLY A 288 7.08 -21.26 -1.97
N VAL A 289 5.99 -21.67 -1.31
CA VAL A 289 5.35 -20.88 -0.25
C VAL A 289 5.18 -21.68 1.03
N LEU A 290 5.57 -21.07 2.16
CA LEU A 290 5.22 -21.51 3.50
C LEU A 290 4.36 -20.43 4.17
N ALA A 291 3.14 -20.79 4.54
CA ALA A 291 2.26 -19.96 5.36
C ALA A 291 2.60 -20.15 6.84
N LEU A 292 2.93 -19.07 7.54
CA LEU A 292 3.35 -19.07 8.93
C LEU A 292 2.32 -18.30 9.77
N PRO A 293 1.45 -18.97 10.54
CA PRO A 293 0.44 -18.28 11.34
C PRO A 293 1.11 -17.54 12.49
N LEU A 294 0.92 -16.23 12.58
CA LEU A 294 1.41 -15.38 13.67
C LEU A 294 0.23 -14.76 14.42
N ALA A 295 0.46 -14.39 15.67
CA ALA A 295 -0.52 -13.61 16.42
C ALA A 295 0.18 -12.52 17.23
N PHE A 296 -0.48 -11.38 17.39
CA PHE A 296 -0.11 -10.40 18.39
C PHE A 296 -1.08 -10.51 19.57
N ASP A 297 -0.55 -10.88 20.75
CA ASP A 297 -1.33 -11.08 21.96
C ASP A 297 -1.17 -9.87 22.89
N SER A 298 -2.26 -9.16 23.16
CA SER A 298 -2.31 -8.04 24.09
C SER A 298 -3.21 -8.37 25.29
N PRO A 299 -2.75 -8.18 26.53
CA PRO A 299 -3.59 -8.33 27.72
C PRO A 299 -4.80 -7.39 27.75
N THR A 300 -4.72 -6.23 27.09
CA THR A 300 -5.76 -5.19 27.14
C THR A 300 -6.61 -5.12 25.88
N ALA A 301 -6.12 -5.64 24.74
CA ALA A 301 -6.80 -5.58 23.46
C ALA A 301 -7.19 -6.96 22.89
N GLY A 302 -6.70 -8.07 23.47
CA GLY A 302 -6.95 -9.42 22.97
C GLY A 302 -5.88 -9.91 21.99
N ALA A 303 -6.19 -11.01 21.28
CA ALA A 303 -5.30 -11.65 20.32
C ALA A 303 -5.67 -11.28 18.87
N PHE A 304 -4.67 -10.92 18.07
CA PHE A 304 -4.82 -10.49 16.69
C PHE A 304 -4.04 -11.44 15.78
N ALA A 305 -4.75 -12.41 15.20
CA ALA A 305 -4.16 -13.39 14.29
C ALA A 305 -3.85 -12.77 12.93
N THR A 306 -2.73 -13.18 12.35
CA THR A 306 -2.29 -12.81 11.00
C THR A 306 -1.47 -13.96 10.40
N GLU A 307 -1.08 -13.84 9.14
CA GLU A 307 -0.29 -14.86 8.45
C GLU A 307 0.92 -14.23 7.78
N ALA A 308 2.09 -14.76 8.10
CA ALA A 308 3.32 -14.44 7.40
C ALA A 308 3.49 -15.35 6.19
N ARG A 309 3.76 -14.76 5.02
CA ARG A 309 4.08 -15.51 3.79
C ARG A 309 5.59 -15.62 3.64
N VAL A 310 6.12 -16.84 3.80
CA VAL A 310 7.52 -17.14 3.50
C VAL A 310 7.61 -17.63 2.06
N ALA A 311 7.93 -16.73 1.12
CA ALA A 311 8.20 -17.10 -0.26
C ALA A 311 9.67 -17.53 -0.38
N VAL A 312 9.89 -18.77 -0.81
CA VAL A 312 11.21 -19.42 -0.88
C VAL A 312 11.31 -20.26 -2.14
N THR A 313 12.43 -20.16 -2.84
CA THR A 313 12.72 -21.01 -3.99
C THR A 313 14.21 -21.30 -4.05
N SER A 314 14.59 -22.51 -4.45
CA SER A 314 15.99 -22.87 -4.65
C SER A 314 16.48 -22.46 -6.04
N CYS A 315 17.77 -22.16 -6.13
CA CYS A 315 18.51 -21.90 -7.35
C CYS A 315 19.55 -23.01 -7.55
N PRO A 316 19.14 -24.18 -8.06
CA PRO A 316 20.03 -25.31 -8.25
C PRO A 316 21.12 -25.02 -9.28
N PHE A 317 22.28 -25.64 -9.07
CA PHE A 317 23.35 -25.66 -10.05
C PHE A 317 23.00 -26.58 -11.23
N VAL A 318 23.28 -26.13 -12.45
CA VAL A 318 23.17 -26.92 -13.67
C VAL A 318 24.50 -26.97 -14.42
N GLU A 319 24.86 -28.15 -14.91
CA GLU A 319 26.03 -28.32 -15.78
C GLU A 319 25.76 -27.89 -17.22
N ARG A 320 24.51 -28.04 -17.67
CA ARG A 320 24.04 -27.62 -18.98
C ARG A 320 23.03 -26.51 -18.79
N PRO A 321 23.40 -25.25 -19.04
CA PRO A 321 22.48 -24.14 -18.87
C PRO A 321 21.35 -24.20 -19.91
N PRO A 322 20.16 -23.67 -19.57
CA PRO A 322 19.07 -23.55 -20.53
C PRO A 322 19.44 -22.60 -21.68
N THR A 323 18.84 -22.84 -22.84
CA THR A 323 19.02 -22.01 -24.03
C THR A 323 18.09 -20.81 -23.97
N ILE A 324 18.63 -19.59 -24.00
CA ILE A 324 17.81 -18.37 -23.94
C ILE A 324 17.18 -18.09 -25.31
N ASP A 325 16.03 -18.70 -25.59
CA ASP A 325 15.27 -18.58 -26.84
C ASP A 325 13.75 -18.31 -26.65
N GLY A 326 13.32 -18.22 -25.40
CA GLY A 326 11.96 -18.04 -24.94
C GLY A 326 11.21 -19.36 -24.70
N ASP A 327 11.78 -20.53 -24.96
CA ASP A 327 11.16 -21.84 -24.74
C ASP A 327 11.55 -22.41 -23.37
N LEU A 328 10.56 -22.73 -22.53
CA LEU A 328 10.82 -23.24 -21.18
C LEU A 328 11.00 -24.77 -21.13
N SER A 329 11.05 -25.46 -22.26
CA SER A 329 11.06 -26.93 -22.33
C SER A 329 12.35 -27.60 -21.84
N ASP A 330 13.50 -26.92 -21.89
CA ASP A 330 14.78 -27.42 -21.39
C ASP A 330 15.07 -27.02 -19.93
N TRP A 331 14.13 -26.37 -19.26
CA TRP A 331 14.30 -25.90 -17.87
C TRP A 331 14.20 -27.04 -16.86
N PRO A 332 15.08 -27.06 -15.84
CA PRO A 332 15.06 -28.08 -14.78
C PRO A 332 13.95 -27.77 -13.76
N ILE A 333 12.68 -27.94 -14.14
CA ILE A 333 11.54 -27.66 -13.25
C ILE A 333 11.40 -28.78 -12.20
N GLY A 334 11.69 -28.46 -10.94
CA GLY A 334 11.50 -29.31 -9.78
C GLY A 334 10.53 -28.68 -8.76
N SER A 335 10.09 -29.45 -7.77
CA SER A 335 9.15 -28.96 -6.75
C SER A 335 9.70 -27.79 -5.90
N ASN A 336 11.04 -27.65 -5.82
CA ASN A 336 11.70 -26.76 -4.87
C ASN A 336 12.26 -25.48 -5.49
N ASN A 337 12.36 -25.41 -6.82
CA ASN A 337 12.91 -24.27 -7.57
C ASN A 337 11.85 -23.54 -8.41
N VAL A 338 10.58 -23.72 -8.06
CA VAL A 338 9.45 -23.01 -8.67
C VAL A 338 8.94 -21.95 -7.70
N ALA A 339 8.67 -20.77 -8.24
CA ALA A 339 7.95 -19.67 -7.63
C ALA A 339 6.55 -19.60 -8.25
N GLY A 340 5.52 -19.85 -7.45
CA GLY A 340 4.11 -19.87 -7.86
C GLY A 340 3.20 -19.13 -6.88
N ASP A 341 1.89 -19.34 -7.01
CA ASP A 341 0.87 -18.74 -6.11
C ASP A 341 0.99 -17.20 -5.98
N PHE A 342 1.20 -16.50 -7.08
CA PHE A 342 1.37 -15.04 -7.10
C PHE A 342 0.17 -14.34 -6.45
N ARG A 343 0.41 -13.21 -5.77
CA ARG A 343 -0.62 -12.40 -5.12
C ARG A 343 -0.64 -10.98 -5.65
N LEU A 344 -1.83 -10.42 -5.83
CA LEU A 344 -2.04 -9.04 -6.23
C LEU A 344 -1.38 -8.10 -5.22
N VAL A 345 -0.60 -7.15 -5.75
CA VAL A 345 0.11 -6.15 -4.95
C VAL A 345 -0.87 -5.12 -4.39
N ARG A 346 -1.87 -4.74 -5.19
CA ARG A 346 -2.98 -3.86 -4.81
C ARG A 346 -4.32 -4.47 -5.17
N GLY A 347 -5.37 -4.03 -4.46
CA GLY A 347 -6.72 -4.52 -4.65
C GLY A 347 -6.94 -5.95 -4.16
N SER A 348 -8.13 -6.46 -4.49
CA SER A 348 -8.60 -7.82 -4.28
C SER A 348 -9.69 -8.11 -5.32
N ARG A 349 -9.96 -9.39 -5.57
CA ARG A 349 -10.99 -9.86 -6.50
C ARG A 349 -11.92 -10.83 -5.81
N ALA A 350 -13.17 -10.94 -6.23
CA ALA A 350 -14.05 -12.01 -5.77
C ALA A 350 -13.69 -13.34 -6.47
N ASP A 351 -13.52 -14.42 -5.71
CA ASP A 351 -13.38 -15.77 -6.24
C ASP A 351 -14.71 -16.32 -6.78
N SER A 352 -14.72 -17.57 -7.27
CA SER A 352 -15.93 -18.22 -7.81
C SER A 352 -17.07 -18.35 -6.79
N ASN A 353 -16.78 -18.21 -5.50
CA ASN A 353 -17.74 -18.28 -4.40
C ASN A 353 -18.08 -16.87 -3.86
N GLY A 354 -17.62 -15.80 -4.52
CA GLY A 354 -17.83 -14.42 -4.09
C GLY A 354 -16.92 -13.96 -2.94
N ARG A 355 -15.94 -14.76 -2.51
CA ARG A 355 -15.02 -14.39 -1.42
C ARG A 355 -13.87 -13.56 -1.97
N LEU A 356 -13.50 -12.48 -1.27
CA LEU A 356 -12.35 -11.68 -1.67
C LEU A 356 -11.05 -12.50 -1.57
N THR A 357 -10.27 -12.49 -2.64
CA THR A 357 -8.98 -13.15 -2.80
C THR A 357 -7.95 -12.18 -3.35
N LEU A 358 -6.69 -12.47 -3.05
CA LEU A 358 -5.53 -11.78 -3.63
C LEU A 358 -4.93 -12.55 -4.80
N ALA A 359 -5.53 -13.67 -5.23
CA ALA A 359 -5.04 -14.41 -6.39
C ALA A 359 -5.36 -13.64 -7.70
N PRO A 360 -4.38 -13.47 -8.61
CA PRO A 360 -4.64 -12.92 -9.93
C PRO A 360 -5.60 -13.83 -10.71
N THR A 361 -6.18 -13.29 -11.77
CA THR A 361 -7.08 -14.03 -12.65
C THR A 361 -6.36 -15.13 -13.41
N LEU A 362 -5.12 -14.88 -13.82
CA LEU A 362 -4.32 -15.82 -14.61
C LEU A 362 -3.05 -16.23 -13.85
N PRO A 363 -2.62 -17.50 -14.00
CA PRO A 363 -1.45 -17.99 -13.29
C PRO A 363 -0.16 -17.40 -13.83
N THR A 364 0.81 -17.26 -12.94
CA THR A 364 2.21 -16.97 -13.26
C THR A 364 3.07 -17.97 -12.51
N ARG A 365 4.12 -18.47 -13.17
CA ARG A 365 5.12 -19.35 -12.55
C ARG A 365 6.49 -18.87 -12.96
N ALA A 366 7.45 -18.93 -12.06
CA ALA A 366 8.85 -18.71 -12.37
C ALA A 366 9.70 -19.89 -11.88
N ALA A 367 10.82 -20.13 -12.55
CA ALA A 367 11.80 -21.12 -12.16
C ALA A 367 13.20 -20.50 -12.19
N PHE A 368 14.07 -21.02 -11.32
CA PHE A 368 15.43 -20.52 -11.18
C PHE A 368 16.43 -21.67 -11.33
N CYS A 369 17.58 -21.38 -11.92
CA CYS A 369 18.77 -22.20 -11.85
C CYS A 369 20.01 -21.33 -12.07
N ARG A 370 21.20 -21.92 -11.92
CA ARG A 370 22.47 -21.21 -12.15
C ARG A 370 23.53 -22.13 -12.70
N ASP A 371 24.53 -21.56 -13.35
CA ASP A 371 25.82 -22.20 -13.54
C ASP A 371 26.90 -21.47 -12.72
N ARG A 372 28.17 -21.55 -13.13
CA ARG A 372 29.28 -20.86 -12.45
C ARG A 372 29.32 -19.36 -12.74
N GLU A 373 28.74 -18.92 -13.84
CA GLU A 373 28.89 -17.56 -14.36
C GLU A 373 27.59 -16.76 -14.34
N ARG A 374 26.44 -17.44 -14.36
CA ARG A 374 25.14 -16.81 -14.61
C ARG A 374 24.04 -17.36 -13.70
N LEU A 375 23.14 -16.45 -13.35
CA LEU A 375 21.82 -16.74 -12.83
C LEU A 375 20.83 -16.84 -14.00
N TYR A 376 19.97 -17.86 -13.99
CA TYR A 376 18.92 -18.06 -14.97
C TYR A 376 17.54 -17.92 -14.32
N VAL A 377 16.66 -17.15 -14.97
CA VAL A 377 15.26 -16.97 -14.56
C VAL A 377 14.33 -17.24 -15.73
N GLY A 378 13.41 -18.18 -15.57
CA GLY A 378 12.40 -18.56 -16.55
C GLY A 378 11.04 -18.23 -15.99
N VAL A 379 10.19 -17.53 -16.73
CA VAL A 379 8.86 -17.09 -16.26
C VAL A 379 7.82 -17.45 -17.30
N TYR A 380 6.77 -18.14 -16.88
CA TYR A 380 5.58 -18.40 -17.67
C TYR A 380 4.41 -17.53 -17.19
N CYS A 381 3.76 -16.86 -18.13
CA CYS A 381 2.59 -16.02 -17.92
C CYS A 381 1.40 -16.60 -18.68
N GLY A 382 0.44 -17.18 -17.96
CA GLY A 382 -0.75 -17.76 -18.58
C GLY A 382 -1.63 -16.69 -19.23
N LEU A 383 -2.24 -17.05 -20.36
CA LEU A 383 -3.25 -16.31 -21.11
C LEU A 383 -4.31 -17.29 -21.66
N PRO A 384 -5.55 -16.86 -21.89
CA PRO A 384 -6.48 -17.63 -22.73
C PRO A 384 -5.90 -17.86 -24.13
N ASP A 385 -6.22 -18.99 -24.76
CA ASP A 385 -5.67 -19.40 -26.06
C ASP A 385 -5.83 -18.34 -27.18
N GLU A 386 -6.90 -17.56 -27.13
CA GLU A 386 -7.24 -16.54 -28.13
C GLU A 386 -6.69 -15.15 -27.78
N GLU A 387 -6.07 -14.98 -26.59
CA GLU A 387 -5.52 -13.71 -26.14
C GLU A 387 -4.03 -13.59 -26.46
N GLN A 388 -3.63 -12.42 -26.96
CA GLN A 388 -2.24 -12.02 -27.13
C GLN A 388 -1.83 -11.03 -26.02
N PRO A 389 -0.58 -11.06 -25.55
CA PRO A 389 -0.09 -10.11 -24.58
C PRO A 389 -0.06 -8.70 -25.18
N LEU A 390 -0.34 -7.69 -24.37
CA LEU A 390 -0.36 -6.28 -24.77
C LEU A 390 1.01 -5.65 -24.56
N TRP A 391 1.65 -5.14 -25.60
CA TRP A 391 2.95 -4.48 -25.45
C TRP A 391 3.21 -3.44 -26.52
N ARG A 392 4.20 -2.57 -26.27
CA ARG A 392 4.68 -1.56 -27.22
C ARG A 392 6.14 -1.80 -27.56
N ALA A 393 6.48 -1.61 -28.84
CA ALA A 393 7.84 -1.75 -29.38
C ALA A 393 8.75 -0.55 -29.05
N ASP A 394 8.76 -0.14 -27.79
CA ASP A 394 9.61 0.92 -27.24
C ASP A 394 10.39 0.41 -26.03
N ASN A 395 11.38 1.17 -25.57
CA ASN A 395 12.17 0.89 -24.37
C ASN A 395 11.62 1.60 -23.12
N GLN A 396 10.32 1.92 -23.11
CA GLN A 396 9.67 2.61 -22.00
C GLN A 396 8.71 1.67 -21.28
N ILE A 397 8.72 1.74 -19.96
CA ILE A 397 7.75 1.09 -19.08
C ILE A 397 7.16 2.21 -18.24
N PRO A 398 5.97 2.73 -18.60
CA PRO A 398 5.27 3.71 -17.79
C PRO A 398 5.01 3.14 -16.41
N ILE A 399 5.24 3.96 -15.38
CA ILE A 399 5.00 3.61 -13.99
C ILE A 399 4.11 4.68 -13.38
N ASP A 400 3.10 4.23 -12.64
CA ASP A 400 2.22 5.09 -11.84
C ASP A 400 2.09 4.46 -10.45
N GLY A 401 2.41 5.22 -9.41
CA GLY A 401 2.27 4.75 -8.04
C GLY A 401 3.10 3.51 -7.72
N ALA A 402 4.33 3.36 -8.23
CA ALA A 402 5.16 2.16 -8.11
C ALA A 402 4.54 0.88 -8.74
N ILE A 403 3.68 1.06 -9.74
CA ILE A 403 3.11 -0.04 -10.52
C ILE A 403 3.34 0.26 -12.01
N PRO A 404 3.95 -0.67 -12.78
CA PRO A 404 3.96 -0.54 -14.23
C PRO A 404 2.54 -0.42 -14.78
N TRP A 405 2.33 0.22 -15.94
CA TRP A 405 1.00 0.27 -16.55
C TRP A 405 1.02 0.28 -18.08
N GLY A 406 -0.13 -0.06 -18.66
CA GLY A 406 -0.40 0.06 -20.10
C GLY A 406 0.17 -1.04 -21.00
N GLN A 407 0.92 -2.00 -20.46
CA GLN A 407 1.47 -3.15 -21.19
C GLN A 407 1.85 -4.31 -20.26
N ASP A 408 1.75 -5.54 -20.74
CA ASP A 408 2.25 -6.72 -20.05
C ASP A 408 3.77 -6.60 -19.82
N VAL A 409 4.20 -6.85 -18.59
CA VAL A 409 5.59 -6.81 -18.16
C VAL A 409 5.81 -7.87 -17.09
N VAL A 410 6.91 -8.61 -17.21
CA VAL A 410 7.51 -9.37 -16.11
C VAL A 410 8.64 -8.54 -15.53
N GLU A 411 8.67 -8.37 -14.22
CA GLU A 411 9.77 -7.70 -13.52
C GLU A 411 10.42 -8.65 -12.51
N ILE A 412 11.74 -8.77 -12.58
CA ILE A 412 12.56 -9.54 -11.65
C ILE A 412 13.33 -8.53 -10.79
N LEU A 413 13.11 -8.60 -9.48
CA LEU A 413 13.79 -7.79 -8.48
C LEU A 413 14.81 -8.67 -7.75
N LEU A 414 16.07 -8.25 -7.73
CA LEU A 414 17.16 -8.97 -7.08
C LEU A 414 17.85 -8.08 -6.04
N ASP A 415 18.11 -8.65 -4.88
CA ASP A 415 18.94 -8.08 -3.82
C ASP A 415 20.04 -9.09 -3.42
N PRO A 416 21.21 -9.04 -4.07
CA PRO A 416 22.35 -9.87 -3.69
C PRO A 416 22.89 -9.57 -2.30
N SER A 417 22.65 -8.38 -1.75
CA SER A 417 23.12 -8.03 -0.40
C SER A 417 22.32 -8.72 0.71
N ASN A 418 21.15 -9.26 0.38
CA ASN A 418 20.19 -9.85 1.30
C ASN A 418 19.84 -8.90 2.46
N ALA A 419 19.57 -7.64 2.13
CA ALA A 419 19.24 -6.65 3.13
C ALA A 419 17.90 -6.98 3.78
N LEU A 420 17.86 -6.89 5.11
CA LEU A 420 16.62 -7.09 5.87
C LEU A 420 15.69 -5.88 5.76
N GLU A 421 16.22 -4.68 5.55
CA GLU A 421 15.50 -3.41 5.45
C GLU A 421 16.17 -2.50 4.41
N GLY A 422 15.43 -1.48 3.94
CA GLY A 422 15.94 -0.49 2.99
C GLY A 422 14.83 0.16 2.15
N ASP A 423 15.19 1.21 1.41
CA ASP A 423 14.29 2.01 0.58
C ASP A 423 14.14 1.52 -0.87
N GLY A 424 14.92 0.49 -1.25
CA GLY A 424 14.95 -0.08 -2.60
C GLY A 424 16.07 0.40 -3.51
N GLY A 425 16.87 1.38 -3.09
CA GLY A 425 17.94 1.98 -3.93
C GLY A 425 19.08 1.02 -4.28
N GLY A 426 19.25 -0.06 -3.52
CA GLY A 426 20.23 -1.13 -3.77
C GLY A 426 19.71 -2.31 -4.59
N LEU A 427 18.44 -2.30 -5.01
CA LEU A 427 17.84 -3.40 -5.77
C LEU A 427 18.29 -3.36 -7.24
N TYR A 428 18.35 -4.53 -7.86
CA TYR A 428 18.52 -4.67 -9.30
C TYR A 428 17.17 -5.07 -9.90
N ALA A 429 16.64 -4.25 -10.79
CA ALA A 429 15.34 -4.48 -11.45
C ALA A 429 15.55 -4.80 -12.93
N LEU A 430 15.01 -5.92 -13.38
CA LEU A 430 15.07 -6.41 -14.76
C LEU A 430 13.64 -6.58 -15.26
N GLN A 431 13.20 -5.71 -16.15
CA GLN A 431 11.84 -5.70 -16.69
C GLN A 431 11.87 -6.22 -18.14
N VAL A 432 11.13 -7.29 -18.41
CA VAL A 432 11.07 -7.92 -19.73
C VAL A 432 9.66 -7.81 -20.29
N LYS A 433 9.56 -7.29 -21.50
CA LYS A 433 8.31 -7.23 -22.27
C LYS A 433 8.08 -8.55 -23.03
N PRO A 434 6.83 -8.84 -23.44
CA PRO A 434 6.53 -9.99 -24.32
C PRO A 434 7.30 -10.00 -25.65
N SER A 435 7.85 -8.87 -26.08
CA SER A 435 8.75 -8.78 -27.24
C SER A 435 10.18 -9.29 -27.00
N GLY A 436 10.53 -9.63 -25.76
CA GLY A 436 11.90 -9.94 -25.34
C GLY A 436 12.74 -8.72 -25.03
N LEU A 437 12.20 -7.50 -25.18
CA LEU A 437 12.91 -6.28 -24.83
C LEU A 437 13.14 -6.21 -23.31
N LEU A 438 14.41 -6.08 -22.92
CA LEU A 438 14.87 -5.96 -21.54
C LEU A 438 15.17 -4.50 -21.19
N VAL A 439 14.61 -4.03 -20.08
CA VAL A 439 15.00 -2.77 -19.41
C VAL A 439 15.60 -3.13 -18.05
N ALA A 440 16.87 -2.79 -17.83
CA ALA A 440 17.60 -3.10 -16.61
C ALA A 440 17.95 -1.81 -15.83
N ARG A 441 17.73 -1.82 -14.52
CA ARG A 441 17.98 -0.69 -13.62
C ARG A 441 18.62 -1.12 -12.32
N HIS A 442 19.40 -0.21 -11.73
CA HIS A 442 19.83 -0.27 -10.33
C HIS A 442 19.02 0.79 -9.55
N GLY A 443 18.30 0.35 -8.53
CA GLY A 443 17.21 1.08 -7.87
C GLY A 443 15.88 0.95 -8.62
N ALA A 444 14.78 1.27 -7.94
CA ALA A 444 13.43 1.11 -8.48
C ALA A 444 12.91 2.41 -9.11
N LEU A 445 12.47 2.35 -10.37
CA LEU A 445 11.79 3.49 -10.99
C LEU A 445 10.38 3.58 -10.42
N THR A 446 10.04 4.67 -9.75
CA THR A 446 8.70 4.90 -9.22
C THR A 446 8.25 6.35 -9.45
N ASP A 447 6.94 6.58 -9.40
CA ASP A 447 6.36 7.91 -9.46
C ASP A 447 5.32 8.08 -8.34
N PRO A 448 5.53 8.99 -7.36
CA PRO A 448 6.77 9.77 -7.15
C PRO A 448 8.01 8.88 -6.88
N PRO A 449 9.24 9.41 -7.12
CA PRO A 449 10.47 8.67 -6.83
C PRO A 449 10.61 8.31 -5.35
N MET A 450 10.81 7.02 -5.04
CA MET A 450 11.09 6.53 -3.69
C MET A 450 12.59 6.57 -3.37
N ASN A 451 13.43 6.35 -4.38
CA ASN A 451 14.88 6.27 -4.30
C ASN A 451 15.49 6.61 -5.67
N ASP A 452 16.82 6.72 -5.71
CA ASP A 452 17.54 6.87 -6.97
C ASP A 452 17.43 5.60 -7.82
N SER A 453 16.98 5.76 -9.07
CA SER A 453 16.96 4.67 -10.05
C SER A 453 17.62 5.07 -11.36
N ARG A 454 18.64 4.32 -11.75
CA ARG A 454 19.42 4.56 -12.96
C ARG A 454 19.46 3.35 -13.89
N PRO A 455 19.57 3.54 -15.21
CA PRO A 455 19.87 2.45 -16.13
C PRO A 455 21.09 1.66 -15.68
N TRP A 456 21.04 0.34 -15.82
CA TRP A 456 22.12 -0.57 -15.44
C TRP A 456 22.52 -1.44 -16.64
N THR A 457 23.82 -1.43 -16.96
CA THR A 457 24.40 -2.31 -17.99
C THR A 457 24.57 -3.72 -17.41
N SER A 458 23.47 -4.48 -17.35
CA SER A 458 23.45 -5.81 -16.73
C SER A 458 24.23 -6.87 -17.50
N GLY A 459 24.45 -6.68 -18.80
CA GLY A 459 25.01 -7.72 -19.68
C GLY A 459 24.12 -8.97 -19.80
N ALA A 460 22.86 -8.87 -19.33
CA ALA A 460 21.94 -9.99 -19.35
C ALA A 460 21.41 -10.27 -20.76
N ALA A 461 21.23 -11.54 -21.09
CA ALA A 461 20.51 -11.98 -22.28
C ALA A 461 19.07 -12.28 -21.90
N ALA A 462 18.11 -11.82 -22.71
CA ALA A 462 16.69 -12.09 -22.52
C ALA A 462 16.06 -12.57 -23.83
N ALA A 463 15.14 -13.51 -23.73
CA ALA A 463 14.29 -13.94 -24.83
C ALA A 463 12.85 -14.07 -24.30
N ALA A 464 11.88 -13.89 -25.19
CA ALA A 464 10.48 -14.12 -24.87
C ALA A 464 9.80 -14.79 -26.06
N ARG A 465 8.84 -15.67 -25.76
CA ARG A 465 8.07 -16.37 -26.76
C ARG A 465 6.60 -16.30 -26.39
N THR A 466 5.76 -16.04 -27.39
CA THR A 466 4.31 -16.20 -27.23
C THR A 466 3.90 -17.52 -27.85
N GLU A 467 3.11 -18.29 -27.11
CA GLU A 467 2.62 -19.59 -27.52
C GLU A 467 1.14 -19.75 -27.15
N ARG A 468 0.56 -20.91 -27.47
CA ARG A 468 -0.82 -21.18 -27.11
C ARG A 468 -0.95 -21.26 -25.59
N GLY A 469 -1.85 -20.47 -25.01
CA GLY A 469 -2.13 -20.48 -23.58
C GLY A 469 -1.24 -19.56 -22.73
N GLY A 470 -0.33 -18.79 -23.35
CA GLY A 470 0.54 -17.88 -22.59
C GLY A 470 1.72 -17.31 -23.36
N TRP A 471 2.60 -16.68 -22.61
CA TRP A 471 3.91 -16.25 -23.08
C TRP A 471 4.95 -16.50 -21.99
N SER A 472 6.18 -16.68 -22.41
CA SER A 472 7.31 -17.00 -21.56
C SER A 472 8.43 -15.98 -21.71
N VAL A 473 9.21 -15.85 -20.65
CA VAL A 473 10.44 -15.06 -20.58
C VAL A 473 11.56 -15.97 -20.10
N GLU A 474 12.70 -15.87 -20.73
CA GLU A 474 13.96 -16.41 -20.24
C GLU A 474 14.98 -15.30 -20.08
N LEU A 475 15.75 -15.37 -19.00
CA LEU A 475 16.77 -14.39 -18.66
C LEU A 475 18.02 -15.09 -18.15
N ALA A 476 19.19 -14.71 -18.66
CA ALA A 476 20.50 -15.10 -18.14
C ALA A 476 21.28 -13.85 -17.71
N VAL A 477 21.57 -13.73 -16.41
CA VAL A 477 22.25 -12.58 -15.81
C VAL A 477 23.64 -12.99 -15.33
N PRO A 478 24.73 -12.40 -15.84
CA PRO A 478 26.08 -12.67 -15.36
C PRO A 478 26.26 -12.26 -13.89
N PHE A 479 26.83 -13.13 -13.05
CA PHE A 479 27.14 -12.80 -11.65
C PHE A 479 28.10 -11.60 -11.53
N ALA A 480 29.01 -11.45 -12.50
CA ALA A 480 29.95 -10.34 -12.57
C ALA A 480 29.28 -8.96 -12.77
N ALA A 481 27.99 -8.92 -13.14
CA ALA A 481 27.26 -7.67 -13.31
C ALA A 481 26.82 -7.03 -11.99
N PHE A 482 26.79 -7.80 -10.89
CA PHE A 482 26.42 -7.30 -9.57
C PHE A 482 27.64 -6.71 -8.85
N ALA A 483 27.45 -5.59 -8.17
CA ALA A 483 28.53 -4.94 -7.43
C ALA A 483 28.81 -5.62 -6.07
N GLY A 484 30.08 -5.69 -5.69
CA GLY A 484 30.53 -6.02 -4.33
C GLY A 484 30.59 -7.51 -3.97
N ALA A 485 30.92 -7.82 -2.70
CA ALA A 485 31.05 -9.19 -2.18
C ALA A 485 29.70 -9.87 -1.85
N GLY A 486 28.57 -9.17 -2.00
CA GLY A 486 27.23 -9.64 -1.59
C GLY A 486 26.73 -10.87 -2.34
N TYR A 487 27.16 -11.10 -3.57
CA TYR A 487 26.74 -12.28 -4.35
C TYR A 487 27.25 -13.61 -3.78
N GLN A 488 28.18 -13.59 -2.81
CA GLN A 488 28.68 -14.78 -2.10
C GLN A 488 27.75 -15.25 -0.97
N THR A 489 26.62 -14.57 -0.74
CA THR A 489 25.63 -15.01 0.25
C THR A 489 24.85 -16.23 -0.27
N GLY A 490 24.58 -17.19 0.61
CA GLY A 490 23.79 -18.38 0.27
C GLY A 490 22.29 -18.09 0.03
N VAL A 491 21.85 -16.86 0.31
CA VAL A 491 20.45 -16.42 0.17
C VAL A 491 20.41 -15.02 -0.39
N TRP A 492 19.66 -14.80 -1.47
CA TRP A 492 19.36 -13.46 -1.99
C TRP A 492 17.92 -13.06 -1.71
N GLY A 493 17.69 -11.75 -1.69
CA GLY A 493 16.36 -11.19 -1.93
C GLY A 493 15.99 -11.35 -3.40
N CYS A 494 14.81 -11.89 -3.67
CA CYS A 494 14.30 -12.06 -5.02
C CYS A 494 12.78 -11.87 -5.04
N ASN A 495 12.27 -11.23 -6.08
CA ASN A 495 10.85 -11.22 -6.36
C ASN A 495 10.63 -11.28 -7.87
N VAL A 496 9.58 -11.99 -8.27
CA VAL A 496 9.09 -11.96 -9.64
C VAL A 496 7.71 -11.35 -9.59
N THR A 497 7.46 -10.39 -10.47
CA THR A 497 6.18 -9.74 -10.59
C THR A 497 5.70 -9.82 -12.04
N ARG A 498 4.37 -9.74 -12.20
CA ARG A 498 3.71 -9.68 -13.50
C ARG A 498 2.65 -8.61 -13.44
N LEU A 499 2.68 -7.71 -14.42
CA LEU A 499 1.52 -6.92 -14.80
C LEU A 499 0.78 -7.61 -15.95
N ASP A 500 -0.48 -7.96 -15.73
CA ASP A 500 -1.45 -8.21 -16.80
C ASP A 500 -2.16 -6.89 -17.12
N ALA A 501 -1.76 -6.25 -18.22
CA ALA A 501 -2.29 -4.93 -18.56
C ALA A 501 -3.74 -4.94 -19.01
N ARG A 502 -4.22 -6.06 -19.59
CA ARG A 502 -5.61 -6.19 -20.02
C ARG A 502 -6.55 -6.18 -18.82
N ARG A 503 -6.12 -6.83 -17.73
CA ARG A 503 -6.91 -6.97 -16.49
C ARG A 503 -6.58 -5.90 -15.45
N GLY A 504 -5.50 -5.13 -15.64
CA GLY A 504 -5.03 -4.16 -14.65
C GLY A 504 -4.51 -4.83 -13.38
N GLU A 505 -4.01 -6.07 -13.48
CA GLU A 505 -3.59 -6.87 -12.34
C GLU A 505 -2.06 -6.88 -12.23
N TYR A 506 -1.53 -6.21 -11.20
CA TYR A 506 -0.11 -6.32 -10.83
C TYR A 506 0.06 -7.29 -9.67
N SER A 507 0.81 -8.38 -9.90
CA SER A 507 0.97 -9.49 -8.96
C SER A 507 2.43 -9.79 -8.67
N SER A 508 2.71 -10.33 -7.49
CA SER A 508 4.05 -10.62 -6.97
C SER A 508 4.11 -12.01 -6.35
N TRP A 509 5.22 -12.72 -6.59
CA TRP A 509 5.49 -14.02 -5.96
C TRP A 509 5.64 -13.92 -4.43
N SER A 510 6.40 -12.93 -3.95
CA SER A 510 6.61 -12.74 -2.52
C SER A 510 5.34 -12.39 -1.75
N GLY A 511 4.29 -11.96 -2.46
CA GLY A 511 3.04 -11.48 -1.90
C GLY A 511 3.12 -10.07 -1.31
N ALA A 512 4.12 -9.28 -1.74
CA ALA A 512 4.28 -7.89 -1.34
C ALA A 512 2.99 -7.09 -1.55
N ARG A 513 2.60 -6.28 -0.55
CA ARG A 513 1.40 -5.43 -0.59
C ARG A 513 1.75 -3.95 -0.76
N GLY A 514 0.98 -3.21 -1.54
CA GLY A 514 1.22 -1.78 -1.79
C GLY A 514 2.27 -1.54 -2.88
N HIS A 515 3.52 -2.00 -2.69
CA HIS A 515 4.60 -1.97 -3.68
C HIS A 515 5.61 -3.13 -3.45
N CYS A 516 6.49 -3.37 -4.42
CA CYS A 516 7.45 -4.50 -4.40
C CYS A 516 8.90 -4.11 -4.09
N TYR A 517 9.18 -2.80 -4.00
CA TYR A 517 10.54 -2.26 -4.06
C TYR A 517 11.27 -2.08 -2.72
N ALA A 518 10.84 -2.70 -1.63
CA ALA A 518 11.59 -2.68 -0.37
C ALA A 518 12.22 -4.05 -0.09
N PRO A 519 13.49 -4.14 0.37
CA PRO A 519 14.18 -5.41 0.59
C PRO A 519 13.40 -6.40 1.46
N HIS A 520 12.79 -5.92 2.56
CA HIS A 520 11.98 -6.76 3.46
C HIS A 520 10.76 -7.42 2.79
N ARG A 521 10.30 -6.90 1.64
CA ARG A 521 9.14 -7.40 0.89
C ARG A 521 9.52 -8.43 -0.17
N LEU A 522 10.80 -8.72 -0.37
CA LEU A 522 11.27 -9.72 -1.33
C LEU A 522 11.12 -11.15 -0.78
N GLY A 523 10.90 -12.11 -1.66
CA GLY A 523 11.01 -13.55 -1.38
C GLY A 523 12.47 -14.03 -1.40
N ASN A 524 12.72 -15.27 -1.04
CA ASN A 524 14.06 -15.77 -0.71
C ASN A 524 14.55 -16.74 -1.79
N LEU A 525 15.64 -16.38 -2.46
CA LEU A 525 16.30 -17.24 -3.44
C LEU A 525 17.48 -17.94 -2.78
N LEU A 526 17.41 -19.26 -2.63
CA LEU A 526 18.43 -20.07 -1.95
C LEU A 526 19.42 -20.66 -2.95
N PHE A 527 20.70 -20.36 -2.82
CA PHE A 527 21.75 -21.01 -3.58
C PHE A 527 22.09 -22.34 -2.94
N VAL A 528 21.49 -23.41 -3.45
CA VAL A 528 21.81 -24.78 -3.05
C VAL A 528 23.04 -25.25 -3.83
N GLU A 529 23.87 -26.08 -3.19
CA GLU A 529 25.01 -26.73 -3.84
C GLU A 529 24.56 -27.75 -4.91
#